data_AF-A0A9D0IGJ0-F1
#
_entry.id   AF-A0A9D0IGJ0-F1
#
_cell.length_a   1.000
_cell.length_b   1.000
_cell.length_c   1.000
_cell.angle_alpha   90.00
_cell.angle_beta   90.00
_cell.angle_gamma   90.00
#
_symmetry.space_group_name_H-M   'P 1'
#
loop_
_entity.id
_entity.type
_entity.pdbx_description
1 polymer ?
#
loop_
_entity_poly.entity_id
_entity_poly.type
_entity_poly.pdbx_seq_one_letter_code
_entity_poly.pdbx_strand_id
1 'polypeptide(L)'
;MLQLPGAPAFSAFRLQKLCEQVRRQAPTVSDLRAHFVHFVDLEQALGNEAQRVLEQLLGSQAGESRPADGQVSLWVVPRIGTISPWSSKATDIAHNCGLQQVRRIERGIRYDLVLTQGNGLDAAARDAVLPLLHDRMTESVLSDTGDAQLIFRQAEPAPLASVDILGGGRAALERANAELGLALSDDEIDYLLESFRTLGRNPNDIELMMFAQANSEHCRHKIFNAGWIIDGTPQDDTLFNMIRASHAASPGGVLSAYHDNAAVIEGHRARRFLP
;
A
#
# COMPACT_ATOMS: atom_id res chain seq x y z
N MET A 1 -10.99 -4.07 20.74
CA MET A 1 -11.24 -4.54 19.36
C MET A 1 -12.34 -5.60 19.37
N LEU A 2 -13.40 -5.40 18.59
CA LEU A 2 -14.43 -6.42 18.32
C LEU A 2 -14.04 -7.25 17.09
N GLN A 3 -14.46 -8.51 17.07
CA GLN A 3 -14.35 -9.39 15.90
C GLN A 3 -15.75 -9.87 15.53
N LEU A 4 -16.20 -9.57 14.32
CA LEU A 4 -17.53 -9.88 13.83
C LEU A 4 -17.43 -10.82 12.63
N PRO A 5 -17.96 -12.05 12.72
CA PRO A 5 -17.93 -13.00 11.60
C PRO A 5 -18.85 -12.52 10.48
N GLY A 6 -18.34 -12.57 9.25
CA GLY A 6 -19.05 -12.20 8.04
C GLY A 6 -19.52 -13.41 7.23
N ALA A 7 -20.06 -13.12 6.06
CA ALA A 7 -20.51 -14.12 5.09
C ALA A 7 -19.34 -14.96 4.51
N PRO A 8 -19.63 -16.10 3.86
CA PRO A 8 -18.65 -16.86 3.09
C PRO A 8 -17.88 -15.97 2.11
N ALA A 9 -16.55 -16.09 2.09
CA ALA A 9 -15.67 -15.23 1.30
C ALA A 9 -15.63 -15.60 -0.19
N PHE A 10 -15.94 -16.85 -0.52
CA PHE A 10 -15.87 -17.39 -1.88
C PHE A 10 -17.12 -18.19 -2.25
N SER A 11 -17.41 -18.26 -3.55
CA SER A 11 -18.40 -19.21 -4.07
C SER A 11 -17.89 -20.65 -3.94
N ALA A 12 -18.81 -21.62 -3.86
CA ALA A 12 -18.48 -23.04 -3.68
C ALA A 12 -17.45 -23.56 -4.70
N PHE A 13 -17.58 -23.18 -5.99
CA PHE A 13 -16.65 -23.56 -7.03
C PHE A 13 -15.22 -23.04 -6.79
N ARG A 14 -15.07 -21.78 -6.37
CA ARG A 14 -13.75 -21.19 -6.06
C ARG A 14 -13.11 -21.89 -4.87
N LEU A 15 -13.90 -22.14 -3.83
CA LEU A 15 -13.45 -22.80 -2.62
C LEU A 15 -13.01 -24.25 -2.89
N GLN A 16 -13.77 -24.99 -3.71
CA GLN A 16 -13.39 -26.33 -4.14
C GLN A 16 -12.07 -26.33 -4.91
N LYS A 17 -11.91 -25.43 -5.90
CA LYS A 17 -10.67 -25.31 -6.66
C LYS A 17 -9.47 -24.99 -5.76
N LEU A 18 -9.65 -24.08 -4.80
CA LEU A 18 -8.60 -23.73 -3.83
C LEU A 18 -8.29 -24.92 -2.90
N CYS A 19 -9.30 -25.63 -2.41
CA CYS A 19 -9.14 -26.84 -1.61
C CYS A 19 -8.34 -27.92 -2.36
N GLU A 20 -8.60 -28.13 -3.64
CA GLU A 20 -7.85 -29.06 -4.48
C GLU A 20 -6.37 -28.63 -4.64
N GLN A 21 -6.09 -27.34 -4.78
CA GLN A 21 -4.73 -26.82 -4.84
C GLN A 21 -3.99 -26.98 -3.51
N VAL A 22 -4.65 -26.66 -2.39
CA VAL A 22 -4.12 -26.84 -1.03
C VAL A 22 -3.84 -28.32 -0.77
N ARG A 23 -4.75 -29.22 -1.12
CA ARG A 23 -4.57 -30.66 -0.90
C ARG A 23 -3.39 -31.25 -1.68
N ARG A 24 -3.03 -30.69 -2.84
CA ARG A 24 -1.82 -31.12 -3.57
C ARG A 24 -0.54 -30.81 -2.81
N GLN A 25 -0.52 -29.74 -2.01
CA GLN A 25 0.63 -29.35 -1.19
C GLN A 25 0.57 -29.96 0.21
N ALA A 26 -0.63 -30.13 0.76
CA ALA A 26 -0.90 -30.70 2.08
C ALA A 26 -2.02 -31.76 1.99
N PRO A 27 -1.70 -33.03 1.66
CA PRO A 27 -2.70 -34.09 1.47
C PRO A 27 -3.56 -34.41 2.69
N THR A 28 -3.13 -33.98 3.88
CA THR A 28 -3.89 -34.10 5.13
C THR A 28 -5.10 -33.17 5.18
N VAL A 29 -5.20 -32.16 4.31
CA VAL A 29 -6.35 -31.24 4.26
C VAL A 29 -7.53 -31.87 3.51
N SER A 30 -8.61 -32.16 4.23
CA SER A 30 -9.84 -32.75 3.68
C SER A 30 -10.85 -31.72 3.20
N ASP A 31 -10.94 -30.56 3.85
CA ASP A 31 -11.89 -29.51 3.49
C ASP A 31 -11.26 -28.14 3.78
N LEU A 32 -11.74 -27.12 3.08
CA LEU A 32 -11.32 -25.74 3.24
C LEU A 32 -12.56 -24.86 3.29
N ARG A 33 -12.68 -24.08 4.36
CA ARG A 33 -13.74 -23.07 4.49
C ARG A 33 -13.12 -21.70 4.57
N ALA A 34 -13.87 -20.69 4.13
CA ALA A 34 -13.39 -19.32 4.09
C ALA A 34 -14.54 -18.36 4.37
N HIS A 35 -14.37 -17.54 5.40
CA HIS A 35 -15.38 -16.55 5.81
C HIS A 35 -14.71 -15.19 5.95
N PHE A 36 -15.45 -14.14 5.61
CA PHE A 36 -15.02 -12.81 6.02
C PHE A 36 -15.04 -12.70 7.54
N VAL A 37 -14.12 -11.90 8.06
CA VAL A 37 -14.12 -11.47 9.45
C VAL A 37 -13.85 -9.98 9.46
N HIS A 38 -14.63 -9.25 10.25
CA HIS A 38 -14.50 -7.83 10.41
C HIS A 38 -13.89 -7.54 11.77
N PHE A 39 -12.81 -6.77 11.78
CA PHE A 39 -12.14 -6.30 12.97
C PHE A 39 -12.54 -4.85 13.18
N VAL A 40 -13.01 -4.52 14.37
CA VAL A 40 -13.50 -3.16 14.68
C VAL A 40 -12.72 -2.62 15.86
N ASP A 41 -11.94 -1.57 15.59
CA ASP A 41 -11.32 -0.77 16.63
C ASP A 41 -12.30 0.28 17.13
N LEU A 42 -12.45 0.36 18.45
CA LEU A 42 -13.43 1.18 19.13
C LEU A 42 -12.72 2.07 20.14
N GLU A 43 -13.12 3.33 20.18
CA GLU A 43 -12.69 4.25 21.24
C GLU A 43 -13.37 3.93 22.57
N GLN A 44 -14.64 3.53 22.51
CA GLN A 44 -15.45 3.18 23.67
C GLN A 44 -16.44 2.07 23.31
N ALA A 45 -16.97 1.38 24.32
CA ALA A 45 -17.97 0.33 24.10
C ALA A 45 -19.23 0.89 23.40
N LEU A 46 -19.82 0.09 22.52
CA LEU A 46 -21.06 0.44 21.85
C LEU A 46 -22.27 0.11 22.74
N GLY A 47 -23.28 0.97 22.71
CA GLY A 47 -24.60 0.63 23.23
C GLY A 47 -25.31 -0.38 22.32
N ASN A 48 -26.37 -1.01 22.84
CA ASN A 48 -27.10 -2.09 22.14
C ASN A 48 -27.60 -1.68 20.74
N GLU A 49 -28.09 -0.45 20.58
CA GLU A 49 -28.57 0.05 19.28
C GLU A 49 -27.43 0.23 18.29
N ALA A 50 -26.35 0.90 18.70
CA ALA A 50 -25.16 1.10 17.88
C ALA A 50 -24.51 -0.22 17.47
N GLN A 51 -24.49 -1.21 18.36
CA GLN A 51 -24.02 -2.56 18.05
C GLN A 51 -24.87 -3.24 16.98
N ARG A 52 -26.21 -3.15 17.07
CA ARG A 52 -27.11 -3.71 16.03
C ARG A 52 -26.90 -3.04 14.67
N VAL A 53 -26.74 -1.72 14.64
CA VAL A 53 -26.46 -0.99 13.40
C VAL A 53 -25.13 -1.47 12.80
N LEU A 54 -24.08 -1.60 13.61
CA LEU A 54 -22.78 -2.10 13.17
C LEU A 54 -22.88 -3.54 12.62
N GLU A 55 -23.56 -4.44 13.32
CA GLU A 55 -23.77 -5.82 12.88
C GLU A 55 -24.55 -5.88 11.56
N GLN A 56 -25.56 -5.02 11.38
CA GLN A 56 -26.33 -4.91 10.13
C GLN A 56 -25.48 -4.39 8.97
N LEU A 57 -24.68 -3.33 9.20
CA LEU A 57 -23.78 -2.76 8.18
C LEU A 57 -22.76 -3.79 7.69
N LEU A 58 -22.25 -4.63 8.60
CA LEU A 58 -21.24 -5.63 8.30
C LEU A 58 -21.85 -6.97 7.86
N GLY A 59 -23.18 -7.09 7.86
CA GLY A 59 -23.87 -8.36 7.58
C GLY A 59 -23.39 -9.49 8.49
N SER A 60 -23.15 -9.16 9.77
CA SER A 60 -22.59 -10.10 10.74
C SER A 60 -23.50 -11.31 10.88
N GLN A 61 -22.93 -12.50 10.81
CA GLN A 61 -23.69 -13.75 10.96
C GLN A 61 -23.48 -14.36 12.34
N ALA A 62 -24.41 -15.20 12.80
CA ALA A 62 -24.14 -16.04 13.96
C ALA A 62 -23.10 -17.09 13.53
N GLY A 63 -21.91 -17.06 14.12
CA GLY A 63 -20.81 -17.96 13.75
C GLY A 63 -19.88 -18.23 14.92
N GLU A 64 -19.29 -19.42 14.94
CA GLU A 64 -18.36 -19.81 16.00
C GLU A 64 -17.03 -19.07 15.85
N SER A 65 -16.61 -18.39 16.92
CA SER A 65 -15.36 -17.63 16.97
C SER A 65 -14.11 -18.51 17.05
N ARG A 66 -14.26 -19.81 17.37
CA ARG A 66 -13.13 -20.74 17.60
C ARG A 66 -13.04 -21.82 16.51
N PRO A 67 -11.82 -22.31 16.20
CA PRO A 67 -11.66 -23.51 15.39
C PRO A 67 -12.20 -24.73 16.15
N ALA A 68 -12.89 -25.63 15.46
CA ALA A 68 -13.27 -26.92 16.05
C ALA A 68 -12.05 -27.88 16.09
N ASP A 69 -12.14 -28.94 16.90
CA ASP A 69 -11.09 -29.97 16.94
C ASP A 69 -10.81 -30.55 15.54
N GLY A 70 -9.53 -30.70 15.20
CA GLY A 70 -9.09 -31.14 13.87
C GLY A 70 -9.11 -30.05 12.79
N GLN A 71 -9.23 -28.77 13.17
CA GLN A 71 -9.17 -27.63 12.26
C GLN A 71 -7.99 -26.70 12.57
N VAL A 72 -7.38 -26.17 11.52
CA VAL A 72 -6.38 -25.10 11.59
C VAL A 72 -6.97 -23.85 10.97
N SER A 73 -7.08 -22.79 11.76
CA SER A 73 -7.55 -21.49 11.26
C SER A 73 -6.38 -20.56 10.96
N LEU A 74 -6.45 -19.89 9.82
CA LEU A 74 -5.51 -18.87 9.39
C LEU A 74 -6.29 -17.61 9.02
N TRP A 75 -5.83 -16.45 9.51
CA TRP A 75 -6.44 -15.17 9.19
C TRP A 75 -5.57 -14.42 8.20
N VAL A 76 -6.08 -14.25 6.98
CA VAL A 76 -5.46 -13.41 5.97
C VAL A 76 -6.05 -12.01 6.10
N VAL A 77 -5.18 -11.06 6.41
CA VAL A 77 -5.52 -9.65 6.65
C VAL A 77 -4.65 -8.75 5.78
N PRO A 78 -5.02 -7.49 5.55
CA PRO A 78 -4.10 -6.53 4.93
C PRO A 78 -2.77 -6.50 5.68
N ARG A 79 -1.69 -6.29 4.93
CA ARG A 79 -0.33 -6.32 5.48
C ARG A 79 -0.23 -5.41 6.71
N ILE A 80 0.32 -5.95 7.80
CA ILE A 80 0.43 -5.18 9.04
C ILE A 80 1.21 -3.88 8.79
N GLY A 81 0.66 -2.76 9.25
CA GLY A 81 1.16 -1.41 8.96
C GLY A 81 0.49 -0.73 7.76
N THR A 82 -0.44 -1.41 7.08
CA THR A 82 -1.24 -0.84 5.99
C THR A 82 -2.72 -0.68 6.39
N ILE A 83 -3.45 0.13 5.62
CA ILE A 83 -4.89 0.31 5.74
C ILE A 83 -5.51 -0.02 4.38
N SER A 84 -6.46 -0.96 4.35
CA SER A 84 -7.09 -1.32 3.07
C SER A 84 -8.03 -0.19 2.58
N PRO A 85 -8.22 -0.02 1.26
CA PRO A 85 -9.26 0.89 0.75
C PRO A 85 -10.68 0.52 1.21
N TRP A 86 -10.90 -0.77 1.53
CA TRP A 86 -12.15 -1.22 2.13
C TRP A 86 -12.32 -0.64 3.53
N SER A 87 -11.25 -0.62 4.33
CA SER A 87 -11.22 -0.06 5.68
C SER A 87 -11.64 1.41 5.70
N SER A 88 -11.09 2.23 4.81
CA SER A 88 -11.46 3.65 4.71
C SER A 88 -12.96 3.81 4.44
N LYS A 89 -13.50 3.13 3.43
CA LYS A 89 -14.92 3.25 3.06
C LYS A 89 -15.85 2.67 4.13
N ALA A 90 -15.50 1.54 4.73
CA ALA A 90 -16.30 0.91 5.78
C ALA A 90 -16.37 1.80 7.03
N THR A 91 -15.25 2.44 7.38
CA THR A 91 -15.16 3.39 8.49
C THR A 91 -16.00 4.64 8.18
N ASP A 92 -15.89 5.21 6.97
CA ASP A 92 -16.72 6.35 6.54
C ASP A 92 -18.23 6.02 6.60
N ILE A 93 -18.63 4.83 6.14
CA ILE A 93 -20.03 4.38 6.21
C ILE A 93 -20.48 4.30 7.67
N ALA A 94 -19.67 3.72 8.55
CA ALA A 94 -20.00 3.62 9.97
C ALA A 94 -20.19 5.01 10.60
N HIS A 95 -19.31 5.97 10.30
CA HIS A 95 -19.44 7.36 10.75
C HIS A 95 -20.70 8.03 10.22
N ASN A 96 -21.01 7.86 8.93
CA ASN A 96 -22.21 8.39 8.30
C ASN A 96 -23.51 7.77 8.85
N CYS A 97 -23.42 6.57 9.42
CA CYS A 97 -24.51 5.91 10.17
C CYS A 97 -24.55 6.29 11.66
N GLY A 98 -23.76 7.28 12.09
CA GLY A 98 -23.75 7.78 13.47
C GLY A 98 -22.84 7.02 14.43
N LEU A 99 -22.03 6.06 13.97
CA LEU A 99 -21.15 5.24 14.80
C LEU A 99 -19.78 5.90 15.01
N GLN A 100 -19.77 7.10 15.59
CA GLN A 100 -18.55 7.91 15.81
C GLN A 100 -17.54 7.24 16.77
N GLN A 101 -17.98 6.25 17.55
CA GLN A 101 -17.12 5.47 18.45
C GLN A 101 -16.19 4.51 17.70
N VAL A 102 -16.46 4.23 16.43
CA VAL A 102 -15.62 3.38 15.58
C VAL A 102 -14.40 4.16 15.15
N ARG A 103 -13.21 3.73 15.57
CA ARG A 103 -11.95 4.33 15.11
C ARG A 103 -11.59 3.85 13.72
N ARG A 104 -11.70 2.53 13.50
CA ARG A 104 -11.41 1.90 12.22
C ARG A 104 -12.07 0.53 12.13
N ILE A 105 -12.56 0.20 10.94
CA ILE A 105 -13.02 -1.15 10.59
C ILE A 105 -12.04 -1.74 9.60
N GLU A 106 -11.60 -2.98 9.79
CA GLU A 106 -10.82 -3.73 8.82
C GLU A 106 -11.49 -5.07 8.49
N ARG A 107 -11.22 -5.61 7.31
CA ARG A 107 -11.73 -6.92 6.89
C ARG A 107 -10.59 -7.87 6.57
N GLY A 108 -10.68 -9.08 7.09
CA GLY A 108 -9.85 -10.21 6.70
C GLY A 108 -10.69 -11.38 6.20
N ILE A 109 -9.99 -12.45 5.83
CA ILE A 109 -10.57 -13.75 5.53
C ILE A 109 -10.00 -14.76 6.52
N ARG A 110 -10.89 -15.43 7.26
CA ARG A 110 -10.53 -16.61 8.05
C ARG A 110 -10.66 -17.84 7.14
N TYR A 111 -9.55 -18.52 6.91
CA TYR A 111 -9.52 -19.84 6.30
C TYR A 111 -9.50 -20.90 7.40
N ASP A 112 -10.42 -21.85 7.34
CA ASP A 112 -10.45 -23.02 8.22
C ASP A 112 -10.10 -24.26 7.40
N LEU A 113 -8.92 -24.82 7.67
CA LEU A 113 -8.42 -26.03 7.04
C LEU A 113 -8.79 -27.23 7.91
N VAL A 114 -9.64 -28.11 7.40
CA VAL A 114 -10.04 -29.34 8.09
C VAL A 114 -9.02 -30.41 7.78
N LEU A 115 -8.44 -31.02 8.82
CA LEU A 115 -7.43 -32.05 8.68
C LEU A 115 -8.06 -33.44 8.81
N THR A 116 -7.58 -34.41 8.04
CA THR A 116 -7.95 -35.83 8.17
C THR A 116 -7.34 -36.46 9.41
N GLN A 117 -6.16 -35.98 9.83
CA GLN A 117 -5.40 -36.45 10.99
C GLN A 117 -4.56 -35.30 11.57
N GLY A 118 -4.34 -35.32 12.88
CA GLY A 118 -3.55 -34.31 13.58
C GLY A 118 -4.32 -33.02 13.90
N ASN A 119 -3.64 -32.09 14.55
CA ASN A 119 -4.18 -30.81 15.02
C ASN A 119 -3.41 -29.59 14.44
N GLY A 120 -2.59 -29.79 13.42
CA GLY A 120 -1.73 -28.76 12.85
C GLY A 120 -1.17 -29.15 11.48
N LEU A 121 -0.80 -28.14 10.70
CA LEU A 121 0.07 -28.32 9.54
C LEU A 121 1.52 -28.35 10.03
N ASP A 122 2.33 -29.26 9.49
CA ASP A 122 3.79 -29.14 9.67
C ASP A 122 4.35 -27.91 8.94
N ALA A 123 5.60 -27.55 9.24
CA ALA A 123 6.22 -26.34 8.71
C ALA A 123 6.31 -26.35 7.17
N ALA A 124 6.64 -27.50 6.56
CA ALA A 124 6.80 -27.60 5.11
C ALA A 124 5.45 -27.48 4.38
N ALA A 125 4.42 -28.16 4.89
CA ALA A 125 3.06 -28.06 4.39
C ALA A 125 2.52 -26.64 4.55
N ARG A 126 2.79 -25.99 5.68
CA ARG A 126 2.42 -24.59 5.93
C ARG A 126 3.06 -23.66 4.90
N ASP A 127 4.38 -23.74 4.71
CA ASP A 127 5.11 -22.88 3.76
C ASP A 127 4.65 -23.07 2.31
N ALA A 128 4.23 -24.29 1.94
CA ALA A 128 3.68 -24.58 0.62
C ALA A 128 2.24 -24.10 0.44
N VAL A 129 1.43 -24.07 1.51
CA VAL A 129 0.02 -23.67 1.47
C VAL A 129 -0.15 -22.15 1.56
N LEU A 130 0.64 -21.45 2.38
CA LEU A 130 0.48 -20.01 2.60
C LEU A 130 0.45 -19.18 1.30
N PRO A 131 1.34 -19.40 0.31
CA PRO A 131 1.31 -18.66 -0.97
C PRO A 131 0.03 -18.87 -1.80
N LEU A 132 -0.76 -19.91 -1.50
CA LEU A 132 -2.04 -20.16 -2.16
C LEU A 132 -3.19 -19.35 -1.53
N LEU A 133 -3.05 -18.94 -0.26
CA LEU A 133 -4.12 -18.33 0.53
C LEU A 133 -4.03 -16.81 0.62
N HIS A 134 -2.84 -16.23 0.38
CA HIS A 134 -2.61 -14.79 0.49
C HIS A 134 -1.63 -14.25 -0.55
N ASP A 135 -1.71 -12.96 -0.82
CA ASP A 135 -0.71 -12.19 -1.55
C ASP A 135 0.36 -11.64 -0.59
N ARG A 136 1.60 -12.14 -0.73
CA ARG A 136 2.76 -11.73 0.08
C ARG A 136 3.08 -10.23 0.02
N MET A 137 2.64 -9.51 -1.02
CA MET A 137 2.94 -8.09 -1.19
C MET A 137 1.99 -7.22 -0.36
N THR A 138 0.73 -7.63 -0.26
CA THR A 138 -0.38 -6.81 0.24
C THR A 138 -1.07 -7.36 1.49
N GLU A 139 -0.82 -8.62 1.84
CA GLU A 139 -1.49 -9.31 2.94
C GLU A 139 -0.49 -9.89 3.96
N SER A 140 -1.00 -10.25 5.13
CA SER A 140 -0.28 -10.96 6.19
C SER A 140 -1.16 -12.08 6.74
N VAL A 141 -0.52 -13.16 7.20
CA VAL A 141 -1.23 -14.31 7.76
C VAL A 141 -1.01 -14.38 9.27
N LEU A 142 -2.09 -14.32 10.02
CA LEU A 142 -2.10 -14.49 11.47
C LEU A 142 -2.53 -15.91 11.82
N SER A 143 -1.90 -16.49 12.85
CA SER A 143 -2.23 -17.84 13.32
C SER A 143 -3.12 -17.83 14.56
N ASP A 144 -3.21 -16.69 15.23
CA ASP A 144 -4.08 -16.48 16.38
C ASP A 144 -4.85 -15.17 16.22
N THR A 145 -6.13 -15.21 16.57
CA THR A 145 -6.99 -14.04 16.82
C THR A 145 -6.39 -13.01 17.79
N GLY A 146 -5.52 -13.40 18.72
CA GLY A 146 -4.79 -12.50 19.62
C GLY A 146 -3.90 -11.51 18.85
N ASP A 147 -3.32 -11.96 17.75
CA ASP A 147 -2.46 -11.14 16.88
C ASP A 147 -3.26 -10.12 16.07
N ALA A 148 -4.59 -10.23 15.99
CA ALA A 148 -5.41 -9.29 15.24
C ALA A 148 -5.34 -7.85 15.80
N GLN A 149 -4.88 -7.67 17.05
CA GLN A 149 -4.57 -6.34 17.57
C GLN A 149 -3.46 -5.63 16.78
N LEU A 150 -2.55 -6.37 16.15
CA LEU A 150 -1.49 -5.82 15.30
C LEU A 150 -2.05 -5.05 14.09
N ILE A 151 -3.26 -5.38 13.64
CA ILE A 151 -3.96 -4.68 12.56
C ILE A 151 -4.13 -3.20 12.91
N PHE A 152 -4.37 -2.89 14.18
CA PHE A 152 -4.64 -1.55 14.70
C PHE A 152 -3.49 -0.92 15.46
N ARG A 153 -2.31 -1.55 15.46
CA ARG A 153 -1.15 -1.03 16.17
C ARG A 153 -0.81 0.38 15.67
N GLN A 154 -0.85 1.34 16.58
CA GLN A 154 -0.34 2.68 16.35
C GLN A 154 1.12 2.72 16.80
N ALA A 155 1.99 3.26 15.95
CA ALA A 155 3.37 3.55 16.32
C ALA A 155 3.45 5.00 16.81
N GLU A 156 4.31 5.25 17.78
CA GLU A 156 4.65 6.63 18.15
C GLU A 156 5.37 7.31 16.97
N PRO A 157 5.12 8.60 16.72
CA PRO A 157 5.84 9.36 15.69
C PRO A 157 7.36 9.24 15.89
N ALA A 158 8.06 8.82 14.84
CA ALA A 158 9.53 8.74 14.87
C ALA A 158 10.15 10.14 14.95
N PRO A 159 11.26 10.33 15.69
CA PRO A 159 11.95 11.60 15.74
C PRO A 159 12.62 11.93 14.39
N LEU A 160 12.79 13.22 14.12
CA LEU A 160 13.54 13.72 12.97
C LEU A 160 15.01 13.27 13.06
N ALA A 161 15.57 12.75 11.96
CA ALA A 161 16.98 12.40 11.91
C ALA A 161 17.79 13.47 11.16
N SER A 162 18.98 13.77 11.66
CA SER A 162 19.93 14.69 11.03
C SER A 162 21.17 13.92 10.55
N VAL A 163 21.63 14.23 9.33
CA VAL A 163 22.82 13.62 8.73
C VAL A 163 24.03 14.50 8.99
N ASP A 164 25.01 13.99 9.74
CA ASP A 164 26.16 14.78 10.21
C ASP A 164 27.22 15.03 9.12
N ILE A 165 26.98 16.02 8.27
CA ILE A 165 27.93 16.45 7.24
C ILE A 165 28.97 17.44 7.75
N LEU A 166 28.67 18.17 8.84
CA LEU A 166 29.60 19.12 9.43
C LEU A 166 30.77 18.39 10.10
N GLY A 167 30.48 17.29 10.81
CA GLY A 167 31.51 16.40 11.35
C GLY A 167 31.96 15.32 10.37
N GLY A 168 31.02 14.68 9.67
CA GLY A 168 31.27 13.51 8.83
C GLY A 168 31.53 13.78 7.35
N GLY A 169 31.40 15.02 6.89
CA GLY A 169 31.68 15.44 5.52
C GLY A 169 30.88 14.67 4.45
N ARG A 170 31.48 14.51 3.26
CA ARG A 170 30.89 13.79 2.12
C ARG A 170 30.47 12.36 2.48
N ALA A 171 31.30 11.66 3.26
CA ALA A 171 31.04 10.27 3.64
C ALA A 171 29.75 10.10 4.45
N ALA A 172 29.31 11.12 5.20
CA ALA A 172 28.01 11.08 5.87
C ALA A 172 26.83 11.09 4.89
N LEU A 173 26.94 11.88 3.81
CA LEU A 173 25.93 11.89 2.74
C LEU A 173 25.93 10.60 1.93
N GLU A 174 27.09 10.00 1.64
CA GLU A 174 27.17 8.72 0.93
C GLU A 174 26.50 7.59 1.73
N ARG A 175 26.72 7.56 3.05
CA ARG A 175 26.03 6.60 3.93
C ARG A 175 24.52 6.84 3.93
N ALA A 176 24.09 8.09 4.11
CA ALA A 176 22.66 8.42 4.06
C ALA A 176 22.03 8.08 2.71
N ASN A 177 22.76 8.27 1.60
CA ASN A 177 22.33 7.90 0.25
C ASN A 177 22.04 6.40 0.14
N ALA A 178 22.93 5.56 0.68
CA ALA A 178 22.77 4.11 0.67
C ALA A 178 21.66 3.63 1.63
N GLU A 179 21.64 4.14 2.86
CA GLU A 179 20.70 3.71 3.91
C GLU A 179 19.25 4.13 3.61
N LEU A 180 19.06 5.34 3.08
CA LEU A 180 17.74 5.87 2.74
C LEU A 180 17.32 5.57 1.29
N GLY A 181 18.21 4.97 0.48
CA GLY A 181 17.94 4.64 -0.92
C GLY A 181 17.67 5.88 -1.79
N LEU A 182 18.45 6.96 -1.61
CA LEU A 182 18.22 8.24 -2.28
C LEU A 182 18.62 8.22 -3.77
N ALA A 183 19.48 7.29 -4.17
CA ALA A 183 19.98 7.14 -5.54
C ALA A 183 20.62 8.44 -6.11
N LEU A 184 21.29 9.20 -5.26
CA LEU A 184 22.00 10.42 -5.65
C LEU A 184 23.26 10.07 -6.45
N SER A 185 23.49 10.87 -7.49
CA SER A 185 24.75 10.92 -8.24
C SER A 185 25.85 11.67 -7.49
N ASP A 186 27.11 11.52 -7.94
CA ASP A 186 28.26 12.17 -7.28
C ASP A 186 28.15 13.69 -7.28
N ASP A 187 27.67 14.29 -8.37
CA ASP A 187 27.44 15.74 -8.50
C ASP A 187 26.29 16.23 -7.61
N GLU A 188 25.23 15.43 -7.45
CA GLU A 188 24.14 15.74 -6.51
C GLU A 188 24.60 15.69 -5.06
N ILE A 189 25.47 14.73 -4.71
CA ILE A 189 26.09 14.65 -3.37
C ILE A 189 26.95 15.89 -3.12
N ASP A 190 27.78 16.26 -4.09
CA ASP A 190 28.67 17.43 -3.97
C ASP A 190 27.86 18.73 -3.86
N TYR A 191 26.79 18.87 -4.65
CA TYR A 191 25.85 19.99 -4.57
C TYR A 191 25.22 20.11 -3.18
N LEU A 192 24.73 19.01 -2.61
CA LEU A 192 24.12 19.00 -1.28
C LEU A 192 25.15 19.33 -0.19
N LEU A 193 26.34 18.74 -0.27
CA LEU A 193 27.41 19.01 0.68
C LEU A 193 27.74 20.51 0.73
N GLU A 194 27.93 21.14 -0.42
CA GLU A 194 28.25 22.56 -0.50
C GLU A 194 27.10 23.45 -0.04
N SER A 195 25.87 23.11 -0.44
CA SER A 195 24.67 23.85 -0.05
C SER A 195 24.49 23.88 1.47
N PHE A 196 24.59 22.72 2.13
CA PHE A 196 24.39 22.65 3.58
C PHE A 196 25.60 23.15 4.38
N ARG A 197 26.82 23.08 3.83
CA ARG A 197 28.00 23.79 4.38
C ARG A 197 27.80 25.29 4.35
N THR A 198 27.30 25.84 3.24
CA THR A 198 26.98 27.26 3.12
C THR A 198 25.90 27.69 4.12
N LEU A 199 24.91 26.83 4.36
CA LEU A 199 23.87 27.04 5.38
C LEU A 199 24.39 26.89 6.83
N GLY A 200 25.59 26.36 7.04
CA GLY A 200 26.19 26.17 8.36
C GLY A 200 25.44 25.19 9.26
N ARG A 201 24.70 24.23 8.67
CA ARG A 201 23.93 23.24 9.44
C ARG A 201 23.89 21.88 8.74
N ASN A 202 23.63 20.83 9.52
CA ASN A 202 23.35 19.51 8.98
C ASN A 202 21.98 19.47 8.28
N PRO A 203 21.87 18.72 7.16
CA PRO A 203 20.58 18.40 6.56
C PRO A 203 19.81 17.41 7.44
N ASN A 204 18.49 17.51 7.40
CA ASN A 204 17.61 16.47 7.91
C ASN A 204 17.33 15.42 6.83
N ASP A 205 17.06 14.20 7.26
CA ASP A 205 16.68 13.06 6.40
C ASP A 205 15.56 13.42 5.39
N ILE A 206 14.53 14.14 5.86
CA ILE A 206 13.40 14.57 5.03
C ILE A 206 13.80 15.58 3.96
N GLU A 207 14.80 16.43 4.21
CA GLU A 207 15.30 17.40 3.23
C GLU A 207 16.05 16.69 2.10
N LEU A 208 16.84 15.67 2.47
CA LEU A 208 17.56 14.83 1.50
C LEU A 208 16.60 13.97 0.68
N MET A 209 15.59 13.37 1.33
CA MET A 209 14.56 12.59 0.64
C MET A 209 13.77 13.47 -0.34
N MET A 210 13.36 14.67 0.07
CA MET A 210 12.69 15.64 -0.80
C MET A 210 13.56 15.98 -2.02
N PHE A 211 14.84 16.30 -1.80
CA PHE A 211 15.76 16.62 -2.87
C PHE A 211 15.92 15.44 -3.86
N ALA A 212 16.10 14.23 -3.35
CA ALA A 212 16.26 13.02 -4.14
C ALA A 212 15.03 12.74 -5.02
N GLN A 213 13.83 12.82 -4.45
CA GLN A 213 12.59 12.61 -5.21
C GLN A 213 12.40 13.67 -6.31
N ALA A 214 12.67 14.94 -6.00
CA ALA A 214 12.54 16.05 -6.96
C ALA A 214 13.57 15.99 -8.10
N ASN A 215 14.77 15.48 -7.83
CA ASN A 215 15.86 15.38 -8.81
C ASN A 215 16.02 13.97 -9.40
N SER A 216 15.08 13.05 -9.13
CA SER A 216 15.04 11.76 -9.81
C SER A 216 14.89 11.94 -11.33
N GLU A 217 15.33 10.94 -12.11
CA GLU A 217 15.16 10.95 -13.58
C GLU A 217 13.69 11.11 -13.95
N HIS A 218 12.79 10.41 -13.25
CA HIS A 218 11.35 10.43 -13.47
C HIS A 218 10.76 11.84 -13.28
N CYS A 219 11.15 12.55 -12.22
CA CYS A 219 10.60 13.88 -11.93
C CYS A 219 11.24 14.97 -12.79
N ARG A 220 12.57 14.90 -12.97
CA ARG A 220 13.34 15.95 -13.65
C ARG A 220 13.40 15.77 -15.15
N HIS A 221 13.03 14.60 -15.67
CA HIS A 221 13.07 14.24 -17.08
C HIS A 221 14.46 14.54 -17.67
N LYS A 222 15.52 14.11 -16.97
CA LYS A 222 16.93 14.46 -17.30
C LYS A 222 17.27 14.05 -18.73
N ILE A 223 16.88 12.84 -19.15
CA ILE A 223 17.12 12.31 -20.49
C ILE A 223 16.44 13.16 -21.57
N PHE A 224 15.20 13.57 -21.34
CA PHE A 224 14.44 14.39 -22.30
C PHE A 224 15.03 15.79 -22.51
N ASN A 225 15.77 16.30 -21.51
CA ASN A 225 16.40 17.62 -21.54
C ASN A 225 17.92 17.57 -21.78
N ALA A 226 18.50 16.38 -21.99
CA ALA A 226 19.93 16.22 -22.21
C ALA A 226 20.36 16.72 -23.60
N GLY A 227 21.63 17.15 -23.70
CA GLY A 227 22.31 17.25 -24.99
C GLY A 227 22.75 15.88 -25.48
N TRP A 228 22.74 15.67 -26.80
CA TRP A 228 23.00 14.37 -27.42
C TRP A 228 24.22 14.43 -28.35
N ILE A 229 24.99 13.33 -28.37
CA ILE A 229 26.02 13.06 -29.38
C ILE A 229 25.70 11.67 -29.96
N ILE A 230 25.40 11.61 -31.26
CA ILE A 230 25.02 10.36 -31.95
C ILE A 230 26.07 10.10 -33.02
N ASP A 231 26.69 8.92 -32.99
CA ASP A 231 27.76 8.51 -33.90
C ASP A 231 28.89 9.55 -34.03
N GLY A 232 29.26 10.15 -32.90
CA GLY A 232 30.31 11.18 -32.82
C GLY A 232 29.85 12.59 -33.20
N THR A 233 28.58 12.79 -33.57
CA THR A 233 28.04 14.08 -34.00
C THR A 233 27.12 14.69 -32.94
N PRO A 234 27.45 15.88 -32.39
CA PRO A 234 26.56 16.63 -31.52
C PRO A 234 25.23 16.97 -32.20
N GLN A 235 24.14 16.93 -31.44
CA GLN A 235 22.80 17.28 -31.89
C GLN A 235 22.40 18.65 -31.34
N ASP A 236 21.67 19.43 -32.15
CA ASP A 236 21.29 20.82 -31.82
C ASP A 236 20.10 20.91 -30.85
N ASP A 237 19.26 19.89 -30.81
CA ASP A 237 18.03 19.86 -30.02
C ASP A 237 18.03 18.75 -28.95
N THR A 238 17.32 19.03 -27.86
CA THR A 238 16.92 18.01 -26.89
C THR A 238 15.69 17.25 -27.39
N LEU A 239 15.46 16.04 -26.87
CA LEU A 239 14.25 15.28 -27.22
C LEU A 239 12.97 16.08 -26.91
N PHE A 240 12.93 16.82 -25.80
CA PHE A 240 11.77 17.63 -25.46
C PHE A 240 11.57 18.81 -26.40
N ASN A 241 12.64 19.43 -26.89
CA ASN A 241 12.55 20.49 -27.89
C ASN A 241 12.04 19.94 -29.24
N MET A 242 12.45 18.73 -29.63
CA MET A 242 11.90 18.07 -30.81
C MET A 242 10.37 17.85 -30.69
N ILE A 243 9.88 17.50 -29.49
CA ILE A 243 8.43 17.41 -29.23
C ILE A 243 7.77 18.80 -29.31
N ARG A 244 8.37 19.84 -28.71
CA ARG A 244 7.87 21.22 -28.80
C ARG A 244 7.83 21.75 -30.23
N ALA A 245 8.72 21.31 -31.10
CA ALA A 245 8.74 21.69 -32.51
C ALA A 245 7.45 21.30 -33.24
N SER A 246 6.81 20.18 -32.86
CA SER A 246 5.50 19.80 -33.43
C SER A 246 4.40 20.81 -33.12
N HIS A 247 4.36 21.32 -31.88
CA HIS A 247 3.41 22.36 -31.47
C HIS A 247 3.74 23.70 -32.14
N ALA A 248 5.02 24.05 -32.26
CA ALA A 248 5.44 25.25 -32.97
C ALA A 248 5.06 25.22 -34.46
N ALA A 249 5.17 24.06 -35.11
CA ALA A 249 4.80 23.86 -36.52
C ALA A 249 3.27 23.83 -36.74
N SER A 250 2.49 23.38 -35.77
CA SER A 250 1.03 23.27 -35.88
C SER A 250 0.32 23.65 -34.57
N PRO A 251 0.26 24.96 -34.22
CA PRO A 251 -0.34 25.42 -32.97
C PRO A 251 -1.88 25.47 -32.98
N GLY A 252 -2.51 25.24 -34.14
CA GLY A 252 -3.96 25.42 -34.32
C GLY A 252 -4.79 24.59 -33.35
N GLY A 253 -5.71 25.25 -32.63
CA GLY A 253 -6.62 24.60 -31.69
C GLY A 253 -6.00 24.16 -30.38
N VAL A 254 -4.73 24.48 -30.09
CA VAL A 254 -4.09 24.18 -28.80
C VAL A 254 -4.27 25.37 -27.84
N LEU A 255 -4.89 25.12 -26.69
CA LEU A 255 -5.14 26.11 -25.63
C LEU A 255 -4.09 26.03 -24.51
N SER A 256 -3.58 24.84 -24.22
CA SER A 256 -2.49 24.63 -23.27
C SER A 256 -1.60 23.47 -23.69
N ALA A 257 -0.29 23.70 -23.65
CA ALA A 257 0.74 22.69 -23.86
C ALA A 257 1.97 22.99 -22.99
N TYR A 258 2.53 21.94 -22.38
CA TYR A 258 3.82 21.94 -21.67
C TYR A 258 3.95 22.83 -20.43
N HIS A 259 2.85 23.35 -19.88
CA HIS A 259 2.84 24.18 -18.67
C HIS A 259 1.76 23.77 -17.65
N ASP A 260 1.14 22.61 -17.85
CA ASP A 260 0.17 22.00 -16.93
C ASP A 260 0.29 20.47 -17.03
N ASN A 261 -0.37 19.76 -16.11
CA ASN A 261 -0.39 18.29 -16.04
C ASN A 261 -1.24 17.65 -17.14
N ALA A 262 -1.90 18.45 -17.98
CA ALA A 262 -2.60 18.00 -19.17
C ALA A 262 -2.51 19.05 -20.28
N ALA A 263 -2.53 18.60 -21.53
CA ALA A 263 -2.76 19.48 -22.66
C ALA A 263 -4.26 19.79 -22.78
N VAL A 264 -4.58 20.97 -23.30
CA VAL A 264 -5.96 21.39 -23.58
C VAL A 264 -6.07 21.83 -25.03
N ILE A 265 -7.07 21.32 -25.73
CA ILE A 265 -7.41 21.71 -27.09
C ILE A 265 -8.80 22.32 -27.16
N GLU A 266 -9.05 23.11 -28.19
CA GLU A 266 -10.35 23.68 -28.48
C GLU A 266 -11.39 22.56 -28.67
N GLY A 267 -12.48 22.67 -27.92
CA GLY A 267 -13.66 21.81 -28.07
C GLY A 267 -14.74 22.48 -28.90
N HIS A 268 -15.96 21.96 -28.78
CA HIS A 268 -17.12 22.54 -29.46
C HIS A 268 -17.97 23.38 -28.51
N ARG A 269 -18.69 24.36 -29.09
CA ARG A 269 -19.67 25.12 -28.34
C ARG A 269 -20.86 24.22 -28.00
N ALA A 270 -21.00 23.89 -26.72
CA ALA A 270 -22.11 23.11 -26.17
C ALA A 270 -22.57 23.70 -24.84
N ARG A 271 -23.73 23.27 -24.36
CA ARG A 271 -24.20 23.60 -23.00
C ARG A 271 -23.73 22.49 -22.05
N ARG A 272 -22.83 22.82 -21.14
CA ARG A 272 -22.39 21.89 -20.09
C ARG A 272 -23.49 21.80 -19.03
N PHE A 273 -24.08 20.62 -18.86
CA PHE A 273 -24.96 20.34 -17.73
C PHE A 273 -24.08 20.02 -16.51
N LEU A 274 -24.25 20.77 -15.44
CA LEU A 274 -23.59 20.51 -14.15
C LEU A 274 -24.67 20.01 -13.17
N PRO A 275 -24.42 18.90 -12.45
CA PRO A 275 -25.35 18.37 -11.46
C PRO A 275 -25.54 19.29 -10.24
#